data_AF-A0A9Q0QAK1-F1
#
_entry.id   AF-A0A9Q0QAK1-F1
#
_cell.length_a   1.000
_cell.length_b   1.000
_cell.length_c   1.000
_cell.angle_alpha   90.00
_cell.angle_beta   90.00
_cell.angle_gamma   90.00
#
_symmetry.space_group_name_H-M   'P 1'
#
loop_
_entity.id
_entity.type
_entity.pdbx_description
1 polymer ?
#
loop_
_entity_poly.entity_id
_entity_poly.type
_entity_poly.pdbx_seq_one_letter_code
_entity_poly.pdbx_strand_id
1 'polypeptide(L)'
;MRKQKEEFIFRSKLPDIDIPKGLPLHSYVFENFSKYPSKPCLINGANGDIYTYADVELTARRVASGLNKVGIHQGDVIMLILPSSPEFVLAFLGASHRDSAPDDQCLHFSELTQADENDMPRPEYSPDDVVALPYSSGTTGLPKGVMLTHKGLITSVAQQVDGDNPNLYFHSGDVILCVLPMFHIYALHSIMLCGLRAGAAILIMPKFEVGYLLGLIEKYKVSIAPVVPPVMLAIARSPDLDKHDLSSLRMVKSGGSPLGKELEDSVRAKFPQARLGQVRIYIYIYIYIYIYAPGPHLAFIHIGVAFNFVSLIRRGYIGSA
;
A
#
# COMPACT_ATOMS: atom_id res chain seq x y z
N MET A 1 41.77 -24.64 -17.81
CA MET A 1 40.53 -25.12 -17.17
C MET A 1 39.94 -23.97 -16.34
N ARG A 2 38.79 -23.40 -16.73
CA ARG A 2 38.07 -22.41 -15.89
C ARG A 2 37.49 -23.16 -14.70
N LYS A 3 37.86 -22.79 -13.46
CA LYS A 3 37.20 -23.31 -12.25
C LYS A 3 35.70 -23.01 -12.36
N GLN A 4 34.87 -24.05 -12.30
CA GLN A 4 33.43 -23.93 -12.22
C GLN A 4 33.12 -23.17 -10.93
N LYS A 5 32.44 -22.02 -11.03
CA LYS A 5 32.11 -21.18 -9.89
C LYS A 5 31.06 -21.93 -9.08
N GLU A 6 31.37 -22.31 -7.84
CA GLU A 6 30.39 -22.90 -6.94
C GLU A 6 29.27 -21.87 -6.67
N GLU A 7 28.03 -22.27 -6.93
CA GLU A 7 26.85 -21.43 -6.72
C GLU A 7 26.10 -21.92 -5.48
N PHE A 8 25.89 -21.04 -4.51
CA PHE A 8 25.13 -21.33 -3.29
C PHE A 8 23.74 -20.69 -3.39
N ILE A 9 22.70 -21.51 -3.52
CA ILE A 9 21.31 -21.07 -3.62
C ILE A 9 20.62 -21.23 -2.27
N PHE A 10 20.18 -20.12 -1.68
CA PHE A 10 19.39 -20.11 -0.44
C PHE A 10 17.90 -20.08 -0.76
N ARG A 11 17.09 -20.76 0.06
CA ARG A 11 15.63 -20.79 -0.04
C ARG A 11 14.98 -20.60 1.33
N SER A 12 13.68 -20.30 1.31
CA SER A 12 12.87 -20.29 2.53
C SER A 12 12.91 -21.64 3.23
N LYS A 13 12.69 -21.62 4.54
CA LYS A 13 12.42 -22.84 5.32
C LYS A 13 10.97 -23.31 5.16
N LEU A 14 10.09 -22.44 4.66
CA LEU A 14 8.73 -22.79 4.29
C LEU A 14 8.71 -23.47 2.91
N PRO A 15 7.78 -24.40 2.66
CA PRO A 15 7.61 -25.00 1.34
C PRO A 15 7.15 -23.95 0.31
N ASP A 16 7.36 -24.26 -0.97
CA ASP A 16 6.74 -23.50 -2.05
C ASP A 16 5.21 -23.64 -2.00
N ILE A 17 4.50 -22.60 -2.42
CA ILE A 17 3.04 -22.55 -2.47
C ILE A 17 2.57 -22.33 -3.91
N ASP A 18 1.33 -22.72 -4.19
CA ASP A 18 0.68 -22.41 -5.46
C ASP A 18 0.30 -20.92 -5.51
N ILE A 19 0.80 -20.24 -6.53
CA ILE A 19 0.56 -18.81 -6.76
C ILE A 19 -0.18 -18.65 -8.09
N PRO A 20 -1.36 -17.98 -8.11
CA PRO A 20 -2.11 -17.76 -9.34
C PRO A 20 -1.32 -16.87 -10.30
N LYS A 21 -1.22 -17.29 -11.56
CA LYS A 21 -0.38 -16.62 -12.58
C LYS A 21 -1.16 -15.78 -13.59
N GLY A 22 -2.48 -15.91 -13.64
CA GLY A 22 -3.34 -15.31 -14.67
C GLY A 22 -4.38 -14.31 -14.16
N LEU A 23 -4.35 -13.98 -12.86
CA LEU A 23 -5.32 -13.06 -12.27
C LEU A 23 -4.79 -11.62 -12.31
N PRO A 24 -5.65 -10.61 -12.52
CA PRO A 24 -5.28 -9.24 -12.21
C PRO A 24 -5.24 -9.03 -10.69
N LEU A 25 -4.45 -8.04 -10.27
CA LEU A 25 -4.14 -7.78 -8.85
C LEU A 25 -5.39 -7.59 -7.99
N HIS A 26 -6.36 -6.79 -8.45
CA HIS A 26 -7.61 -6.53 -7.72
C HIS A 26 -8.41 -7.82 -7.50
N SER A 27 -8.55 -8.67 -8.53
CA SER A 27 -9.26 -9.94 -8.41
C SER A 27 -8.57 -10.87 -7.42
N TYR A 28 -7.23 -10.86 -7.37
CA TYR A 28 -6.49 -11.68 -6.41
C TYR A 28 -6.65 -11.19 -4.96
N VAL A 29 -6.50 -9.89 -4.69
CA VAL A 29 -6.63 -9.37 -3.31
C VAL A 29 -8.07 -9.41 -2.80
N PHE A 30 -9.06 -9.35 -3.70
CA PHE A 30 -10.48 -9.53 -3.37
C PHE A 30 -10.99 -10.95 -3.57
N GLU A 31 -10.20 -11.94 -3.96
CA GLU A 31 -10.71 -13.30 -4.27
C GLU A 31 -11.60 -13.89 -3.15
N ASN A 32 -11.30 -13.54 -1.89
CA ASN A 32 -12.02 -13.99 -0.70
C ASN A 32 -13.04 -12.98 -0.14
N PHE A 33 -13.30 -11.85 -0.81
CA PHE A 33 -14.12 -10.76 -0.27
C PHE A 33 -15.57 -11.18 0.01
N SER A 34 -16.12 -12.10 -0.79
CA SER A 34 -17.48 -12.64 -0.64
C SER A 34 -17.69 -13.37 0.70
N LYS A 35 -16.60 -13.78 1.37
CA LYS A 35 -16.64 -14.33 2.73
C LYS A 35 -16.84 -13.25 3.81
N TYR A 36 -16.51 -11.98 3.50
CA TYR A 36 -16.49 -10.87 4.47
C TYR A 36 -17.12 -9.56 3.95
N PRO A 37 -18.23 -9.57 3.18
CA PRO A 37 -18.68 -8.39 2.44
C PRO A 37 -19.01 -7.19 3.36
N SER A 38 -19.68 -7.42 4.49
CA SER A 38 -20.11 -6.39 5.44
C SER A 38 -19.03 -6.01 6.46
N LYS A 39 -17.86 -6.62 6.38
CA LYS A 39 -16.80 -6.41 7.37
C LYS A 39 -16.06 -5.10 7.11
N PRO A 40 -15.64 -4.35 8.15
CA PRO A 40 -14.74 -3.22 8.00
C PRO A 40 -13.48 -3.60 7.20
N CYS A 41 -13.24 -2.86 6.12
CA CYS A 41 -12.06 -3.00 5.26
C CYS A 41 -11.10 -1.83 5.51
N LEU A 42 -11.57 -0.60 5.30
CA LEU A 42 -10.79 0.62 5.53
C LEU A 42 -11.46 1.43 6.64
N ILE A 43 -10.67 1.82 7.64
CA ILE A 43 -11.11 2.67 8.73
C ILE A 43 -10.24 3.91 8.70
N ASN A 44 -10.83 5.09 8.49
CA ASN A 44 -10.12 6.34 8.57
C ASN A 44 -10.02 6.75 10.05
N GLY A 45 -8.81 6.60 10.60
CA GLY A 45 -8.54 6.92 11.99
C GLY A 45 -8.74 8.38 12.32
N ALA A 46 -8.70 9.33 11.37
CA ALA A 46 -8.82 10.77 11.67
C ALA A 46 -10.27 11.25 11.85
N ASN A 47 -11.23 10.70 11.11
CA ASN A 47 -12.64 11.13 11.14
C ASN A 47 -13.61 10.01 11.55
N GLY A 48 -13.17 8.76 11.57
CA GLY A 48 -13.99 7.60 11.95
C GLY A 48 -14.76 6.96 10.80
N ASP A 49 -14.57 7.38 9.54
CA ASP A 49 -15.24 6.75 8.40
C ASP A 49 -14.84 5.29 8.28
N ILE A 50 -15.81 4.43 7.98
CA ILE A 50 -15.62 2.99 7.81
C ILE A 50 -16.20 2.59 6.46
N TYR A 51 -15.36 1.95 5.65
CA TYR A 51 -15.74 1.34 4.38
C TYR A 51 -15.64 -0.18 4.55
N THR A 52 -16.72 -0.89 4.25
CA THR A 52 -16.74 -2.36 4.27
C THR A 52 -16.03 -2.92 3.04
N TYR A 53 -15.74 -4.23 3.04
CA TYR A 53 -15.16 -4.90 1.86
C TYR A 53 -16.05 -4.73 0.62
N ALA A 54 -17.38 -4.80 0.78
CA ALA A 54 -18.33 -4.55 -0.30
C ALA A 54 -18.28 -3.10 -0.78
N ASP A 55 -18.18 -2.13 0.14
CA ASP A 55 -18.07 -0.70 -0.24
C ASP A 55 -16.79 -0.45 -1.04
N VAL A 56 -15.67 -1.02 -0.61
CA VAL A 56 -14.37 -0.83 -1.26
C VAL A 56 -14.34 -1.48 -2.64
N GLU A 57 -14.86 -2.70 -2.78
CA GLU A 57 -14.92 -3.41 -4.07
C GLU A 57 -15.82 -2.65 -5.05
N LEU A 58 -17.04 -2.28 -4.64
CA LEU A 58 -17.98 -1.52 -5.46
C LEU A 58 -17.41 -0.17 -5.85
N THR A 59 -16.85 0.56 -4.88
CA THR A 59 -16.32 1.91 -5.14
C THR A 59 -15.06 1.86 -6.00
N ALA A 60 -14.22 0.83 -5.88
CA ALA A 60 -13.11 0.62 -6.80
C ALA A 60 -13.62 0.45 -8.24
N ARG A 61 -14.70 -0.31 -8.45
CA ARG A 61 -15.32 -0.43 -9.78
C ARG A 61 -15.92 0.88 -10.27
N ARG A 62 -16.52 1.70 -9.40
CA ARG A 62 -17.01 3.04 -9.76
C ARG A 62 -15.89 3.99 -10.13
N VAL A 63 -14.82 4.05 -9.33
CA VAL A 63 -13.61 4.81 -9.66
C VAL A 63 -13.05 4.34 -11.00
N ALA A 64 -13.13 3.03 -11.25
CA ALA A 64 -12.82 2.34 -12.49
C ALA A 64 -13.93 2.38 -13.56
N SER A 65 -14.99 3.17 -13.37
CA SER A 65 -15.91 3.68 -14.40
C SER A 65 -15.68 5.19 -14.65
N GLY A 66 -15.43 5.98 -13.60
CA GLY A 66 -15.19 7.43 -13.69
C GLY A 66 -13.95 7.84 -14.50
N LEU A 67 -12.75 7.35 -14.15
CA LEU A 67 -11.52 7.51 -14.95
C LEU A 67 -11.66 7.25 -16.48
N ASN A 68 -12.56 6.40 -17.01
CA ASN A 68 -12.76 6.16 -18.47
C ASN A 68 -13.68 7.21 -19.05
N LYS A 69 -14.68 7.65 -18.29
CA LYS A 69 -15.55 8.77 -18.71
C LYS A 69 -14.75 10.05 -18.90
N VAL A 70 -13.71 10.21 -18.11
CA VAL A 70 -12.78 11.35 -18.18
C VAL A 70 -11.58 11.03 -19.06
N GLY A 71 -11.54 9.79 -19.53
CA GLY A 71 -10.47 9.15 -20.25
C GLY A 71 -9.25 8.86 -19.37
N ILE A 72 -8.90 7.64 -19.01
CA ILE A 72 -7.57 7.18 -18.59
C ILE A 72 -7.35 5.80 -19.22
N HIS A 73 -6.41 5.65 -20.18
CA HIS A 73 -6.19 4.42 -20.98
C HIS A 73 -5.47 3.35 -20.16
N GLN A 74 -5.64 2.09 -20.58
CA GLN A 74 -4.75 1.02 -20.15
C GLN A 74 -3.32 1.44 -20.48
N GLY A 75 -2.40 1.28 -19.54
CA GLY A 75 -1.02 1.73 -19.70
C GLY A 75 -0.80 3.22 -19.42
N ASP A 76 -1.85 4.03 -19.27
CA ASP A 76 -1.70 5.39 -18.76
C ASP A 76 -1.31 5.38 -17.29
N VAL A 77 -0.60 6.43 -16.87
CA VAL A 77 -0.08 6.57 -15.51
C VAL A 77 -0.91 7.60 -14.76
N ILE A 78 -1.58 7.14 -13.69
CA ILE A 78 -2.26 8.03 -12.74
C ILE A 78 -1.30 8.40 -11.61
N MET A 79 -1.10 9.71 -11.40
CA MET A 79 -0.35 10.24 -10.27
C MET A 79 -1.26 10.43 -9.04
N LEU A 80 -0.92 9.77 -7.93
CA LEU A 80 -1.58 9.96 -6.64
C LEU A 80 -0.76 10.90 -5.75
N ILE A 81 -1.24 12.15 -5.60
CA ILE A 81 -0.67 13.13 -4.67
C ILE A 81 -1.58 13.21 -3.44
N LEU A 82 -1.56 12.16 -2.63
CA LEU A 82 -2.46 12.00 -1.48
C LEU A 82 -1.70 11.50 -0.24
N PRO A 83 -2.08 11.92 0.97
CA PRO A 83 -1.68 11.23 2.18
C PRO A 83 -2.32 9.82 2.23
N SER A 84 -1.84 8.96 3.13
CA SER A 84 -2.52 7.69 3.43
C SER A 84 -3.97 7.97 3.82
N SER A 85 -4.92 7.42 3.06
CA SER A 85 -6.35 7.73 3.15
C SER A 85 -7.18 6.64 2.45
N PRO A 86 -8.47 6.47 2.75
CA PRO A 86 -9.34 5.60 1.96
C PRO A 86 -9.35 5.96 0.47
N GLU A 87 -9.32 7.25 0.14
CA GLU A 87 -9.27 7.76 -1.23
C GLU A 87 -8.02 7.29 -1.98
N PHE A 88 -6.87 7.23 -1.32
CA PHE A 88 -5.65 6.65 -1.91
C PHE A 88 -5.88 5.20 -2.34
N VAL A 89 -6.47 4.39 -1.46
CA VAL A 89 -6.74 2.96 -1.72
C VAL A 89 -7.73 2.79 -2.85
N LEU A 90 -8.84 3.53 -2.82
CA LEU A 90 -9.90 3.51 -3.82
C LEU A 90 -9.39 3.97 -5.19
N ALA A 91 -8.55 5.00 -5.25
CA ALA A 91 -7.91 5.46 -6.47
C ALA A 91 -6.94 4.40 -7.03
N PHE A 92 -6.10 3.79 -6.19
CA PHE A 92 -5.18 2.74 -6.61
C PHE A 92 -5.90 1.49 -7.12
N LEU A 93 -6.91 1.01 -6.39
CA LEU A 93 -7.72 -0.14 -6.81
C LEU A 93 -8.52 0.19 -8.07
N GLY A 94 -9.11 1.38 -8.15
CA GLY A 94 -9.81 1.85 -9.33
C GLY A 94 -8.90 1.85 -10.56
N ALA A 95 -7.70 2.42 -10.46
CA ALA A 95 -6.71 2.38 -11.53
C ALA A 95 -6.36 0.95 -11.99
N SER A 96 -6.26 0.00 -11.05
CA SER A 96 -5.97 -1.40 -11.35
C SER A 96 -7.07 -2.11 -12.16
N HIS A 97 -8.28 -1.55 -12.30
CA HIS A 97 -9.42 -2.17 -12.96
C HIS A 97 -9.68 -1.68 -14.41
N ARG A 98 -8.78 -0.88 -15.03
CA ARG A 98 -9.19 -0.02 -16.16
C ARG A 98 -8.49 -0.15 -17.50
N ASP A 99 -9.30 0.26 -18.50
CA ASP A 99 -8.97 0.77 -19.84
C ASP A 99 -9.64 2.16 -20.12
N SER A 100 -9.06 2.86 -21.09
CA SER A 100 -9.35 4.06 -21.95
C SER A 100 -9.21 5.62 -21.60
N ALA A 101 -8.39 6.54 -22.27
CA ALA A 101 -7.59 7.82 -21.95
C ALA A 101 -8.14 9.25 -22.15
N PRO A 102 -7.50 10.28 -21.51
CA PRO A 102 -8.06 11.62 -21.28
C PRO A 102 -7.61 12.68 -22.25
N ASP A 103 -8.45 13.71 -22.21
CA ASP A 103 -8.07 15.10 -22.28
C ASP A 103 -7.88 15.75 -20.88
N ASP A 104 -7.05 16.79 -20.87
CA ASP A 104 -6.41 17.51 -19.77
C ASP A 104 -7.37 18.18 -18.72
N GLN A 105 -8.07 17.42 -17.86
CA GLN A 105 -8.92 17.99 -16.78
C GLN A 105 -8.61 17.49 -15.35
N CYS A 106 -8.50 18.43 -14.40
CA CYS A 106 -8.49 18.16 -12.97
C CYS A 106 -9.92 17.91 -12.46
N LEU A 107 -10.15 16.77 -11.81
CA LEU A 107 -11.46 16.37 -11.30
C LEU A 107 -11.47 16.14 -9.80
N HIS A 108 -12.63 16.39 -9.18
CA HIS A 108 -12.84 16.07 -7.78
C HIS A 108 -13.01 14.55 -7.60
N PHE A 109 -12.47 13.97 -6.52
CA PHE A 109 -12.51 12.51 -6.32
C PHE A 109 -13.93 11.92 -6.32
N SER A 110 -14.92 12.70 -5.87
CA SER A 110 -16.32 12.28 -5.86
C SER A 110 -16.87 11.97 -7.25
N GLU A 111 -16.39 12.64 -8.29
CA GLU A 111 -16.78 12.36 -9.68
C GLU A 111 -16.39 10.94 -10.09
N LEU A 112 -15.29 10.42 -9.53
CA LEU A 112 -14.83 9.06 -9.77
C LEU A 112 -15.64 8.06 -8.94
N THR A 113 -15.87 8.33 -7.65
CA THR A 113 -16.56 7.39 -6.76
C THR A 113 -18.06 7.29 -7.00
N GLN A 114 -18.67 8.27 -7.66
CA GLN A 114 -20.10 8.31 -7.99
C GLN A 114 -20.43 7.84 -9.41
N ALA A 115 -19.43 7.49 -10.23
CA ALA A 115 -19.67 6.98 -11.57
C ALA A 115 -20.41 5.62 -11.54
N ASP A 116 -21.25 5.37 -12.55
CA ASP A 116 -21.99 4.12 -12.70
C ASP A 116 -21.05 2.94 -13.00
N GLU A 117 -20.96 1.98 -12.10
CA GLU A 117 -20.12 0.79 -12.26
C GLU A 117 -20.49 -0.06 -13.48
N ASN A 118 -21.71 0.05 -14.02
CA ASN A 118 -22.14 -0.72 -15.19
C ASN A 118 -21.48 -0.24 -16.49
N ASP A 119 -20.96 0.99 -16.49
CA ASP A 119 -20.19 1.56 -17.60
C ASP A 119 -18.70 1.17 -17.56
N MET A 120 -18.31 0.29 -16.63
CA MET A 120 -16.94 -0.23 -16.55
C MET A 120 -16.60 -1.01 -17.84
N PRO A 121 -15.50 -0.67 -18.54
CA PRO A 121 -15.04 -1.48 -19.67
C PRO A 121 -14.65 -2.89 -19.20
N ARG A 122 -14.67 -3.87 -20.11
CA ARG A 122 -14.11 -5.21 -19.87
C ARG A 122 -12.69 -5.28 -20.41
N PRO A 123 -11.67 -4.93 -19.62
CA PRO A 123 -10.29 -4.90 -20.09
C PRO A 123 -9.72 -6.30 -20.36
N GLU A 124 -8.80 -6.36 -21.32
CA GLU A 124 -7.92 -7.51 -21.52
C GLU A 124 -6.64 -7.31 -20.69
N TYR A 125 -6.48 -8.10 -19.63
CA TYR A 125 -5.32 -8.01 -18.75
C TYR A 125 -4.22 -8.99 -19.16
N SER A 126 -2.98 -8.50 -19.20
CA SER A 126 -1.80 -9.36 -19.13
C SER A 126 -1.25 -9.39 -17.70
N PRO A 127 -0.86 -10.57 -17.18
CA PRO A 127 -0.17 -10.65 -15.88
C PRO A 127 1.11 -9.81 -15.80
N ASP A 128 1.74 -9.53 -16.93
CA ASP A 128 2.97 -8.76 -17.03
C ASP A 128 2.71 -7.24 -17.23
N ASP A 129 1.45 -6.79 -17.25
CA ASP A 129 1.11 -5.37 -17.27
C ASP A 129 1.50 -4.68 -15.96
N VAL A 130 2.00 -3.44 -16.07
CA VAL A 130 2.43 -2.62 -14.94
C VAL A 130 1.22 -2.02 -14.24
N VAL A 131 1.15 -2.19 -12.92
CA VAL A 131 0.05 -1.67 -12.07
C VAL A 131 0.54 -0.70 -11.00
N ALA A 132 1.84 -0.70 -10.69
CA ALA A 132 2.44 0.29 -9.80
C ALA A 132 3.80 0.72 -10.33
N LEU A 133 4.07 2.03 -10.25
CA LEU A 133 5.32 2.64 -10.68
C LEU A 133 5.99 3.44 -9.54
N PRO A 134 6.39 2.79 -8.44
CA PRO A 134 7.16 3.46 -7.40
C PRO A 134 8.52 3.94 -7.93
N TYR A 135 8.97 5.11 -7.49
CA TYR A 135 10.30 5.60 -7.82
C TYR A 135 11.32 5.14 -6.77
N SER A 136 12.56 4.98 -7.23
CA SER A 136 13.67 4.55 -6.38
C SER A 136 15.00 5.06 -6.91
N SER A 137 15.91 5.53 -6.05
CA SER A 137 17.27 5.88 -6.47
C SER A 137 18.12 4.66 -6.81
N GLY A 138 17.70 3.46 -6.39
CA GLY A 138 18.49 2.23 -6.52
C GLY A 138 19.80 2.32 -5.73
N THR A 139 20.83 1.60 -6.19
CA THR A 139 22.16 1.61 -5.55
C THR A 139 22.99 2.84 -5.90
N THR A 140 22.71 3.52 -7.02
CA THR A 140 23.37 4.75 -7.46
C THR A 140 22.49 5.59 -8.41
N GLY A 141 22.78 6.90 -8.46
CA GLY A 141 22.26 7.83 -9.48
C GLY A 141 20.88 8.43 -9.19
N LEU A 142 20.25 8.99 -10.23
CA LEU A 142 18.95 9.65 -10.16
C LEU A 142 17.80 8.66 -9.87
N PRO A 143 16.68 9.13 -9.28
CA PRO A 143 15.46 8.32 -9.13
C PRO A 143 14.97 7.73 -10.46
N LYS A 144 14.60 6.45 -10.44
CA LYS A 144 14.12 5.65 -11.56
C LYS A 144 12.76 5.05 -11.22
N GLY A 145 11.83 5.03 -12.19
CA GLY A 145 10.56 4.34 -12.05
C GLY A 145 10.76 2.82 -12.04
N VAL A 146 10.27 2.15 -11.01
CA VAL A 146 10.33 0.70 -10.85
C VAL A 146 9.00 0.13 -11.30
N MET A 147 9.00 -0.57 -12.44
CA MET A 147 7.80 -1.19 -13.00
C MET A 147 7.42 -2.43 -12.19
N LEU A 148 6.31 -2.37 -11.45
CA LEU A 148 5.76 -3.51 -10.72
C LEU A 148 4.50 -4.00 -11.43
N THR A 149 4.53 -5.26 -11.87
CA THR A 149 3.44 -5.87 -12.63
C THR A 149 2.39 -6.51 -11.73
N HIS A 150 1.21 -6.82 -12.27
CA HIS A 150 0.18 -7.57 -11.57
C HIS A 150 0.73 -8.88 -11.01
N LYS A 151 1.37 -9.69 -11.85
CA LYS A 151 2.00 -10.96 -11.47
C LYS A 151 3.07 -10.78 -10.40
N GLY A 152 3.91 -9.75 -10.53
CA GLY A 152 4.97 -9.45 -9.56
C GLY A 152 4.41 -9.17 -8.17
N LEU A 153 3.38 -8.31 -8.08
CA LEU A 153 2.74 -7.99 -6.81
C LEU A 153 1.92 -9.16 -6.25
N ILE A 154 1.17 -9.89 -7.07
CA ILE A 154 0.44 -11.10 -6.63
C ILE A 154 1.42 -12.12 -6.05
N THR A 155 2.51 -12.40 -6.75
CA THR A 155 3.55 -13.32 -6.28
C THR A 155 4.10 -12.88 -4.92
N SER A 156 4.39 -11.59 -4.74
CA SER A 156 4.96 -11.08 -3.51
C SER A 156 3.95 -11.00 -2.34
N VAL A 157 2.67 -10.79 -2.62
CA VAL A 157 1.61 -10.89 -1.60
C VAL A 157 1.42 -12.34 -1.18
N ALA A 158 1.31 -13.28 -2.13
CA ALA A 158 1.17 -14.70 -1.84
C ALA A 158 2.33 -15.23 -0.97
N GLN A 159 3.57 -14.88 -1.33
CA GLN A 159 4.77 -15.23 -0.55
C GLN A 159 4.76 -14.73 0.91
N GLN A 160 3.93 -13.73 1.23
CA GLN A 160 3.77 -13.25 2.60
C GLN A 160 2.60 -13.91 3.30
N VAL A 161 1.40 -13.86 2.74
CA VAL A 161 0.16 -14.13 3.50
C VAL A 161 -0.61 -15.38 3.07
N ASP A 162 -0.22 -16.04 1.97
CA ASP A 162 -0.87 -17.26 1.48
C ASP A 162 -0.13 -18.52 1.97
N GLY A 163 -0.78 -19.67 1.77
CA GLY A 163 -0.31 -20.99 2.22
C GLY A 163 -0.85 -21.38 3.59
N ASP A 164 -0.83 -22.68 3.90
CA ASP A 164 -1.36 -23.22 5.16
C ASP A 164 -0.57 -22.74 6.39
N ASN A 165 0.70 -22.42 6.20
CA ASN A 165 1.59 -21.84 7.19
C ASN A 165 2.26 -20.57 6.61
N PRO A 166 1.54 -19.45 6.54
CA PRO A 166 2.00 -18.26 5.85
C PRO A 166 3.17 -17.62 6.59
N ASN A 167 4.09 -17.03 5.83
CA ASN A 167 5.27 -16.34 6.38
C ASN A 167 4.88 -15.17 7.30
N LEU A 168 3.78 -14.50 6.96
CA LEU A 168 3.15 -13.44 7.72
C LEU A 168 1.69 -13.83 7.98
N TYR A 169 1.43 -14.41 9.15
CA TYR A 169 0.09 -14.80 9.55
C TYR A 169 -0.78 -13.59 9.92
N PHE A 170 -1.54 -13.12 8.95
CA PHE A 170 -2.72 -12.27 9.12
C PHE A 170 -3.98 -13.11 8.96
N HIS A 171 -5.00 -12.78 9.72
CA HIS A 171 -6.31 -13.36 9.56
C HIS A 171 -7.34 -12.26 9.51
N SER A 172 -8.55 -12.64 9.10
CA SER A 172 -9.59 -11.65 8.91
C SER A 172 -9.85 -10.88 10.22
N GLY A 173 -9.97 -11.54 11.38
CA GLY A 173 -10.17 -10.86 12.67
C GLY A 173 -9.11 -9.82 13.11
N ASP A 174 -8.04 -9.61 12.36
CA ASP A 174 -7.05 -8.58 12.65
C ASP A 174 -7.50 -7.16 12.29
N VAL A 175 -6.95 -6.20 13.04
CA VAL A 175 -6.95 -4.77 12.70
C VAL A 175 -5.50 -4.33 12.54
N ILE A 176 -5.13 -4.00 11.30
CA ILE A 176 -3.78 -3.64 10.89
C ILE A 176 -3.64 -2.12 10.85
N LEU A 177 -2.69 -1.58 11.62
CA LEU A 177 -2.36 -0.15 11.56
C LEU A 177 -1.69 0.22 10.23
N CYS A 178 -2.17 1.28 9.60
CA CYS A 178 -1.53 1.94 8.47
C CYS A 178 -1.16 3.38 8.83
N VAL A 179 -0.07 3.53 9.57
CA VAL A 179 0.55 4.84 9.89
C VAL A 179 1.71 5.17 8.95
N LEU A 180 2.19 4.17 8.20
CA LEU A 180 3.24 4.35 7.21
C LEU A 180 2.64 4.92 5.91
N PRO A 181 3.41 5.70 5.13
CA PRO A 181 2.87 6.36 3.95
C PRO A 181 2.54 5.36 2.83
N MET A 182 1.29 5.35 2.34
CA MET A 182 0.84 4.46 1.25
C MET A 182 1.50 4.79 -0.10
N PHE A 183 1.98 6.03 -0.28
CA PHE A 183 2.93 6.38 -1.34
C PHE A 183 4.33 5.78 -1.11
N HIS A 184 4.53 4.86 -0.18
CA HIS A 184 5.72 4.03 -0.13
C HIS A 184 5.30 2.59 -0.29
N ILE A 185 6.00 1.87 -1.18
CA ILE A 185 5.67 0.49 -1.52
C ILE A 185 5.58 -0.44 -0.31
N TYR A 186 6.31 -0.14 0.78
CA TYR A 186 6.17 -0.88 2.03
C TYR A 186 4.72 -0.88 2.55
N ALA A 187 4.10 0.29 2.68
CA ALA A 187 2.73 0.39 3.17
C ALA A 187 1.72 -0.07 2.12
N LEU A 188 1.92 0.31 0.85
CA LEU A 188 1.08 -0.15 -0.26
C LEU A 188 1.00 -1.68 -0.30
N HIS A 189 2.14 -2.35 -0.18
CA HIS A 189 2.22 -3.79 -0.36
C HIS A 189 1.97 -4.59 0.94
N SER A 190 2.84 -4.42 1.94
CA SER A 190 2.81 -5.25 3.15
C SER A 190 1.71 -4.88 4.14
N ILE A 191 1.05 -3.74 3.97
CA ILE A 191 -0.09 -3.32 4.80
C ILE A 191 -1.37 -3.43 3.99
N MET A 192 -1.49 -2.65 2.90
CA MET A 192 -2.73 -2.56 2.15
C MET A 192 -3.02 -3.86 1.36
N LEU A 193 -2.18 -4.25 0.40
CA LEU A 193 -2.45 -5.44 -0.42
C LEU A 193 -2.51 -6.74 0.40
N CYS A 194 -1.59 -6.92 1.35
CA CYS A 194 -1.58 -8.08 2.24
C CYS A 194 -2.79 -8.09 3.20
N GLY A 195 -3.20 -6.93 3.72
CA GLY A 195 -4.38 -6.81 4.59
C GLY A 195 -5.68 -7.13 3.87
N LEU A 196 -5.84 -6.61 2.65
CA LEU A 196 -6.98 -6.91 1.77
C LEU A 196 -7.06 -8.42 1.48
N ARG A 197 -5.94 -9.03 1.07
CA ARG A 197 -5.86 -10.47 0.80
C ARG A 197 -6.27 -11.33 2.00
N ALA A 198 -5.89 -10.91 3.21
CA ALA A 198 -6.20 -11.62 4.45
C ALA A 198 -7.63 -11.36 4.97
N GLY A 199 -8.39 -10.43 4.39
CA GLY A 199 -9.72 -10.04 4.89
C GLY A 199 -9.67 -9.24 6.20
N ALA A 200 -8.53 -8.60 6.50
CA ALA A 200 -8.30 -7.83 7.71
C ALA A 200 -8.84 -6.40 7.58
N ALA A 201 -9.11 -5.73 8.70
CA ALA A 201 -9.40 -4.30 8.69
C ALA A 201 -8.09 -3.50 8.67
N ILE A 202 -8.06 -2.39 7.93
CA ILE A 202 -6.91 -1.50 7.84
C ILE A 202 -7.27 -0.15 8.49
N LEU A 203 -6.65 0.15 9.62
CA LEU A 203 -6.82 1.43 10.33
C LEU A 203 -5.81 2.45 9.82
N ILE A 204 -6.28 3.39 9.01
CA ILE A 204 -5.45 4.40 8.35
C ILE A 204 -5.26 5.60 9.26
N MET A 205 -4.01 6.01 9.45
CA MET A 205 -3.65 7.21 10.21
C MET A 205 -2.92 8.18 9.27
N PRO A 206 -3.61 9.21 8.71
CA PRO A 206 -3.01 10.08 7.69
C PRO A 206 -1.79 10.86 8.18
N LYS A 207 -1.75 11.19 9.47
CA LYS A 207 -0.67 11.93 10.12
C LYS A 207 -0.33 11.29 11.45
N PHE A 208 0.95 11.00 11.67
CA PHE A 208 1.44 10.42 12.91
C PHE A 208 1.46 11.45 14.05
N GLU A 209 0.89 11.06 15.19
CA GLU A 209 0.96 11.72 16.48
C GLU A 209 0.83 10.62 17.55
N VAL A 210 1.74 10.58 18.52
CA VAL A 210 1.89 9.41 19.41
C VAL A 210 0.69 9.23 20.34
N GLY A 211 0.16 10.30 20.94
CA GLY A 211 -1.00 10.22 21.84
C GLY A 211 -2.24 9.71 21.11
N TYR A 212 -2.49 10.26 19.91
CA TYR A 212 -3.58 9.85 19.05
C TYR A 212 -3.45 8.39 18.61
N LEU A 213 -2.24 7.95 18.27
CA LEU A 213 -1.98 6.57 17.91
C LEU A 213 -2.34 5.61 19.06
N LEU A 214 -1.95 5.91 20.30
CA LEU A 214 -2.24 5.04 21.44
C LEU A 214 -3.75 4.92 21.67
N GLY A 215 -4.49 6.04 21.62
CA GLY A 215 -5.95 6.03 21.70
C GLY A 215 -6.62 5.25 20.57
N LEU A 216 -6.08 5.33 19.34
CA LEU A 216 -6.56 4.53 18.20
C LEU A 216 -6.32 3.04 18.37
N ILE A 217 -5.16 2.64 18.90
CA ILE A 217 -4.84 1.23 19.19
C ILE A 217 -5.86 0.66 20.17
N GLU A 218 -6.13 1.37 21.25
CA GLU A 218 -7.10 0.96 22.28
C GLU A 218 -8.53 0.91 21.72
N LYS A 219 -8.96 1.97 21.04
CA LYS A 219 -10.34 2.12 20.52
C LYS A 219 -10.69 1.05 19.50
N TYR A 220 -9.81 0.83 18.53
CA TYR A 220 -10.04 -0.10 17.42
C TYR A 220 -9.44 -1.48 17.65
N LYS A 221 -8.86 -1.72 18.83
CA LYS A 221 -8.21 -2.98 19.21
C LYS A 221 -7.21 -3.44 18.13
N VAL A 222 -6.32 -2.53 17.74
CA VAL A 222 -5.26 -2.80 16.75
C VAL A 222 -4.46 -4.02 17.20
N SER A 223 -4.31 -5.00 16.31
CA SER A 223 -3.62 -6.26 16.58
C SER A 223 -2.25 -6.33 15.92
N ILE A 224 -2.09 -5.68 14.76
CA ILE A 224 -0.83 -5.64 14.01
C ILE A 224 -0.37 -4.18 13.86
N ALA A 225 0.86 -3.91 14.27
CA ALA A 225 1.50 -2.60 14.12
C ALA A 225 2.74 -2.68 13.20
N PRO A 226 2.57 -2.52 11.88
CA PRO A 226 3.67 -2.24 10.95
C PRO A 226 4.20 -0.81 11.19
N VAL A 227 5.48 -0.71 11.53
CA VAL A 227 6.12 0.53 11.97
C VAL A 227 7.55 0.63 11.42
N VAL A 228 8.19 1.76 11.71
CA VAL A 228 9.61 2.03 11.46
C VAL A 228 10.28 2.42 12.77
N PRO A 229 11.62 2.32 12.91
CA PRO A 229 12.31 2.60 14.17
C PRO A 229 11.98 3.96 14.83
N PRO A 230 11.83 5.08 14.09
CA PRO A 230 11.42 6.35 14.70
C PRO A 230 10.04 6.31 15.36
N VAL A 231 9.07 5.62 14.75
CA VAL A 231 7.71 5.46 15.32
C VAL A 231 7.76 4.57 16.56
N MET A 232 8.52 3.47 16.51
CA MET A 232 8.73 2.61 17.67
C MET A 232 9.36 3.35 18.84
N LEU A 233 10.37 4.19 18.56
CA LEU A 233 11.03 5.01 19.57
C LEU A 233 10.07 6.02 20.21
N ALA A 234 9.25 6.69 19.39
CA ALA A 234 8.25 7.64 19.87
C ALA A 234 7.23 6.96 20.80
N ILE A 235 6.72 5.79 20.42
CA ILE A 235 5.83 4.98 21.25
C ILE A 235 6.52 4.57 22.56
N ALA A 236 7.74 4.02 22.47
CA ALA A 236 8.48 3.54 23.65
C ALA A 236 8.80 4.65 24.66
N ARG A 237 8.98 5.89 24.18
CA ARG A 237 9.24 7.09 25.00
C ARG A 237 7.98 7.83 25.43
N SER A 238 6.79 7.40 25.01
CA SER A 238 5.56 8.09 25.37
C SER A 238 5.32 8.01 26.89
N PRO A 239 5.10 9.15 27.58
CA PRO A 239 4.72 9.15 28.99
C PRO A 239 3.29 8.64 29.21
N ASP A 240 2.50 8.57 28.14
CA ASP A 240 1.08 8.17 28.18
C ASP A 240 0.88 6.68 27.87
N LEU A 241 1.96 5.91 27.69
CA LEU A 241 1.87 4.49 27.32
C LEU A 241 1.01 3.68 28.31
N ASP A 242 1.20 3.93 29.61
CA ASP A 242 0.48 3.23 30.68
C ASP A 242 -0.97 3.72 30.87
N LYS A 243 -1.38 4.76 30.13
CA LYS A 243 -2.76 5.31 30.15
C LYS A 243 -3.69 4.63 29.15
N HIS A 244 -3.16 3.74 28.31
CA HIS A 244 -3.91 3.10 27.24
C HIS A 244 -3.85 1.57 27.35
N ASP A 245 -4.98 0.91 27.07
CA ASP A 245 -5.00 -0.55 26.91
C ASP A 245 -4.48 -0.96 25.53
N LEU A 246 -3.24 -1.43 25.49
CA LEU A 246 -2.54 -1.89 24.29
C LEU A 246 -2.47 -3.42 24.21
N SER A 247 -3.26 -4.14 25.03
CA SER A 247 -3.24 -5.62 25.10
C SER A 247 -3.69 -6.31 23.81
N SER A 248 -4.39 -5.61 22.91
CA SER A 248 -4.81 -6.14 21.61
C SER A 248 -3.64 -6.38 20.65
N LEU A 249 -2.51 -5.69 20.82
CA LEU A 249 -1.35 -5.84 19.95
C LEU A 249 -0.75 -7.24 20.10
N ARG A 250 -0.81 -8.05 19.03
CA ARG A 250 -0.17 -9.37 18.98
C ARG A 250 1.10 -9.38 18.13
N MET A 251 1.31 -8.38 17.28
CA MET A 251 2.49 -8.29 16.42
C MET A 251 2.93 -6.84 16.22
N VAL A 252 4.24 -6.60 16.42
CA VAL A 252 4.91 -5.36 16.03
C VAL A 252 5.95 -5.69 14.96
N LYS A 253 5.86 -5.04 13.81
CA LYS A 253 6.69 -5.34 12.64
C LYS A 253 7.44 -4.10 12.20
N SER A 254 8.75 -4.08 12.45
CA SER A 254 9.62 -2.99 12.01
C SER A 254 10.16 -3.23 10.60
N GLY A 255 10.25 -2.17 9.79
CA GLY A 255 10.88 -2.21 8.48
C GLY A 255 11.60 -0.91 8.13
N GLY A 256 12.20 -0.86 6.94
CA GLY A 256 12.84 0.33 6.37
C GLY A 256 14.27 0.59 6.84
N SER A 257 14.58 0.35 8.13
CA SER A 257 15.95 0.42 8.65
C SER A 257 16.17 -0.55 9.81
N PRO A 258 17.44 -0.91 10.13
CA PRO A 258 17.74 -1.82 11.23
C PRO A 258 17.25 -1.27 12.57
N LEU A 259 16.67 -2.15 13.40
CA LEU A 259 16.37 -1.84 14.79
C LEU A 259 17.62 -2.08 15.66
N GLY A 260 18.05 -1.06 16.41
CA GLY A 260 19.12 -1.22 17.39
C GLY A 260 18.69 -2.12 18.56
N LYS A 261 19.62 -2.92 19.08
CA LYS A 261 19.34 -3.91 20.14
C LYS A 261 18.63 -3.29 21.36
N GLU A 262 19.06 -2.11 21.80
CA GLU A 262 18.47 -1.43 22.95
C GLU A 262 16.99 -1.07 22.73
N LEU A 263 16.63 -0.60 21.54
CA LEU A 263 15.25 -0.30 21.18
C LEU A 263 14.43 -1.59 21.04
N GLU A 264 15.03 -2.66 20.52
CA GLU A 264 14.39 -3.99 20.47
C GLU A 264 14.04 -4.50 21.87
N ASP A 265 15.00 -4.49 22.78
CA ASP A 265 14.83 -4.94 24.17
C ASP A 265 13.77 -4.07 24.89
N SER A 266 13.81 -2.75 24.69
CA SER A 266 12.84 -1.82 25.26
C SER A 266 11.41 -2.09 24.78
N VAL A 267 11.22 -2.36 23.48
CA VAL A 267 9.91 -2.67 22.90
C VAL A 267 9.41 -4.02 23.38
N ARG A 268 10.28 -5.05 23.45
CA ARG A 268 9.90 -6.37 24.01
C ARG A 268 9.45 -6.27 25.46
N ALA A 269 10.12 -5.44 26.26
CA ALA A 269 9.73 -5.21 27.65
C ALA A 269 8.39 -4.47 27.79
N LYS A 270 8.11 -3.51 26.90
CA LYS A 270 6.88 -2.70 26.91
C LYS A 270 5.67 -3.40 26.28
N PHE A 271 5.90 -4.32 25.35
CA PHE A 271 4.85 -5.06 24.64
C PHE A 271 5.08 -6.58 24.75
N PRO A 272 5.10 -7.16 25.96
CA PRO A 272 5.38 -8.58 26.15
C PRO A 272 4.36 -9.51 25.48
N GLN A 273 3.14 -9.03 25.27
CA GLN A 273 2.07 -9.73 24.55
C GLN A 273 2.31 -9.80 23.03
N ALA A 274 3.13 -8.90 22.47
CA ALA A 274 3.31 -8.77 21.04
C ALA A 274 4.60 -9.47 20.56
N ARG A 275 4.50 -10.20 19.44
CA ARG A 275 5.67 -10.72 18.75
C ARG A 275 6.34 -9.60 17.96
N LEU A 276 7.58 -9.27 18.33
CA LEU A 276 8.41 -8.32 17.59
C LEU A 276 9.21 -9.02 16.49
N GLY A 277 9.04 -8.56 15.26
CA GLY A 277 9.79 -8.99 14.09
C GLY A 277 10.33 -7.81 13.27
N GLN A 278 11.42 -8.05 12.54
CA GLN A 278 11.97 -7.10 11.58
C GLN A 278 11.84 -7.66 10.16
N VAL A 279 11.55 -6.80 9.19
CA VAL A 279 11.60 -7.14 7.77
C VAL A 279 12.60 -6.28 7.04
N ARG A 280 13.33 -6.91 6.12
CA ARG A 280 14.17 -6.21 5.16
C ARG A 280 13.38 -6.07 3.88
N ILE A 281 13.19 -4.83 3.45
CA ILE A 281 12.50 -4.48 2.21
C ILE A 281 13.43 -3.57 1.43
N TYR A 282 13.74 -3.97 0.20
CA TYR A 282 14.63 -3.23 -0.68
C TYR A 282 13.84 -2.62 -1.82
N ILE A 283 13.39 -1.38 -1.62
CA ILE A 283 13.01 -0.45 -2.68
C ILE A 283 13.50 0.92 -2.19
N TYR A 284 14.49 1.50 -2.86
CA TYR A 284 15.20 2.68 -2.35
C TYR A 284 14.39 3.96 -2.53
N ILE A 285 13.48 4.24 -1.59
CA ILE A 285 12.88 5.53 -1.19
C ILE A 285 12.29 6.46 -2.28
N TYR A 286 11.06 6.91 -1.98
CA TYR A 286 10.16 7.86 -2.65
C TYR A 286 9.43 7.31 -3.87
N ILE A 287 8.15 6.94 -3.70
CA ILE A 287 7.22 7.12 -4.81
C ILE A 287 7.04 8.63 -4.98
N TYR A 288 7.81 9.21 -5.88
CA TYR A 288 7.26 10.28 -6.70
C TYR A 288 6.61 9.57 -7.87
N ILE A 289 5.29 9.54 -8.01
CA ILE A 289 4.73 9.20 -9.32
C ILE A 289 4.99 10.44 -10.20
N TYR A 290 6.21 10.59 -10.73
CA TYR A 290 6.45 11.56 -11.80
C TYR A 290 6.13 10.88 -13.12
N ILE A 291 5.40 11.61 -13.95
CA ILE A 291 4.99 11.14 -15.25
C ILE A 291 6.19 11.27 -16.17
N TYR A 292 6.61 10.15 -16.77
CA TYR A 292 7.42 10.19 -17.99
C TYR A 292 6.63 9.47 -19.07
N ALA A 293 5.96 10.26 -19.91
CA ALA A 293 5.42 9.80 -21.18
C ALA A 293 6.42 10.16 -22.28
N PRO A 294 6.92 9.19 -23.08
CA PRO A 294 7.37 9.51 -24.43
C PRO A 294 6.11 9.73 -25.28
N GLY A 295 5.42 10.86 -25.08
CA GLY A 295 4.16 11.18 -25.76
C GLY A 295 3.51 12.46 -25.21
N PRO A 296 2.78 13.25 -26.03
CA PRO A 296 2.42 14.64 -25.72
C PRO A 296 1.22 14.87 -24.77
N HIS A 297 0.65 13.87 -24.10
CA HIS A 297 -0.58 14.05 -23.32
C HIS A 297 -0.43 13.48 -21.90
N LEU A 298 -0.55 14.36 -20.89
CA LEU A 298 -0.57 14.08 -19.46
C LEU A 298 -1.98 14.38 -18.93
N ALA A 299 -2.46 13.67 -17.90
CA ALA A 299 -3.62 14.12 -17.13
C ALA A 299 -3.32 14.14 -15.62
N PHE A 300 -3.84 15.17 -14.95
CA PHE A 300 -3.63 15.43 -13.53
C PHE A 300 -4.92 15.19 -12.74
N ILE A 301 -4.90 14.29 -11.75
CA ILE A 301 -5.98 14.17 -10.78
C ILE A 301 -5.51 14.83 -9.47
N HIS A 302 -5.82 16.11 -9.33
CA HIS A 302 -5.55 16.88 -8.11
C HIS A 302 -6.78 16.86 -7.20
N ILE A 303 -6.78 15.99 -6.19
CA ILE A 303 -7.82 15.96 -5.16
C ILE A 303 -7.38 16.92 -4.06
N GLY A 304 -8.05 18.08 -4.00
CA GLY A 304 -7.63 19.25 -3.26
C GLY A 304 -7.25 19.01 -1.79
N VAL A 305 -5.96 19.16 -1.50
CA VAL A 305 -5.47 19.70 -0.23
C VAL A 305 -4.40 20.73 -0.56
N ALA A 306 -4.68 21.99 -0.24
CA ALA A 306 -3.87 23.14 -0.62
C ALA A 306 -2.41 23.03 -0.13
N PHE A 307 -1.48 22.77 -1.06
CA PHE A 307 -0.06 23.06 -0.87
C PHE A 307 0.54 23.62 -2.16
N ASN A 308 1.10 24.82 -2.07
CA ASN A 308 1.77 25.56 -3.15
C ASN A 308 3.02 24.81 -3.67
N PHE A 309 2.85 23.87 -4.59
CA PHE A 309 3.96 23.18 -5.28
C PHE A 309 4.19 23.69 -6.73
N VAL A 310 3.28 24.53 -7.24
CA VAL A 310 3.27 25.02 -8.65
C VAL A 310 4.52 25.85 -9.00
N SER A 311 5.24 26.40 -8.01
CA SER A 311 6.42 27.24 -8.24
C SER A 311 7.68 26.48 -8.67
N LEU A 312 7.83 25.18 -8.33
CA LEU A 312 9.10 24.47 -8.57
C LEU A 312 9.17 23.85 -9.98
N ILE A 313 8.01 23.61 -10.60
CA ILE A 313 7.88 22.95 -11.92
C ILE A 313 8.29 23.87 -13.08
N ARG A 314 8.26 25.19 -12.91
CA ARG A 314 8.60 26.16 -13.99
C ARG A 314 10.10 26.29 -14.31
N ARG A 315 11.02 25.73 -13.51
CA ARG A 315 12.48 25.92 -13.70
C ARG A 315 13.15 24.67 -14.27
N GLY A 316 12.72 24.27 -15.47
CA GLY A 316 13.21 23.10 -16.20
C GLY A 316 14.73 22.92 -16.17
N TYR A 317 15.16 21.71 -15.83
CA TYR A 317 16.50 21.18 -16.11
C TYR A 317 16.33 19.81 -16.74
N ILE A 318 16.25 19.79 -18.08
CA ILE A 318 16.43 18.60 -18.90
C ILE A 318 17.79 18.79 -19.56
N GLY A 319 18.79 18.06 -19.08
CA GLY A 319 20.08 17.92 -19.76
C GLY A 319 20.08 16.64 -20.58
N SER A 320 20.17 16.79 -21.90
CA SER A 320 20.42 15.73 -22.86
C SER A 320 21.84 15.19 -22.73
N ALA A 321 22.00 13.87 -22.58
CA ALA A 321 23.18 13.10 -22.97
C ALA A 321 22.79 11.63 -23.13
#